data_AF-A0A2D7VXR0-F1
#
_entry.id   AF-A0A2D7VXR0-F1
#
_cell.length_a   1.000
_cell.length_b   1.000
_cell.length_c   1.000
_cell.angle_alpha   90.00
_cell.angle_beta   90.00
_cell.angle_gamma   90.00
#
_symmetry.space_group_name_H-M   'P 1'
#
loop_
_entity.id
_entity.type
_entity.pdbx_description
1 polymer ?
#
loop_
_entity_poly.entity_id
_entity_poly.type
_entity_poly.pdbx_seq_one_letter_code
_entity_poly.pdbx_strand_id
1 'polypeptide(L)'
;MAKTLRYGRGKGSIQIDGTLKKMLEEALQAVAPMTMHILESEIKERVKHAKKNWIVRGDVERTRKNGTKYTYKQKSDRSIDKFKTGVRLLDGGRTIEAFYSNTAPYAWVIKAGKQSKKDDGSASSVKPGQYVARETMFKASKAGVDELIKKLADAYIKDQRKVK
;
A
#
# COMPACT_ATOMS: atom_id res chain seq x y z
N MET A 1 -23.45 18.35 11.47
CA MET A 1 -22.41 17.61 12.23
C MET A 1 -21.11 18.38 12.16
N ALA A 2 -20.60 18.85 13.31
CA ALA A 2 -19.45 19.73 13.40
C ALA A 2 -18.13 18.99 13.07
N LYS A 3 -17.28 19.61 12.25
CA LYS A 3 -15.95 19.10 11.89
C LYS A 3 -14.96 19.45 13.01
N THR A 4 -14.40 18.43 13.65
CA THR A 4 -13.39 18.63 14.71
C THR A 4 -12.01 18.84 14.08
N LEU A 5 -11.50 20.07 14.11
CA LEU A 5 -10.09 20.38 13.88
C LEU A 5 -9.28 19.91 15.10
N ARG A 6 -8.60 18.78 15.01
CA ARG A 6 -7.66 18.34 16.05
C ARG A 6 -6.26 18.86 15.74
N TYR A 7 -5.85 19.92 16.43
CA TYR A 7 -4.45 20.37 16.47
C TYR A 7 -3.66 19.48 17.43
N GLY A 8 -2.82 18.60 16.89
CA GLY A 8 -1.80 17.86 17.65
C GLY A 8 -0.42 18.49 17.44
N ARG A 9 0.28 18.83 18.53
CA ARG A 9 1.65 19.38 18.52
C ARG A 9 2.63 18.39 17.88
N GLY A 10 3.29 18.80 16.80
CA GLY A 10 4.46 18.13 16.22
C GLY A 10 4.33 17.87 14.71
N LYS A 11 4.88 18.78 13.89
CA LYS A 11 4.82 18.84 12.42
C LYS A 11 3.40 19.00 11.87
N GLY A 12 3.14 20.17 11.29
CA GLY A 12 1.84 20.58 10.73
C GLY A 12 1.39 19.66 9.59
N SER A 13 0.85 18.50 9.94
CA SER A 13 0.08 17.66 9.06
C SER A 13 -1.38 18.10 9.18
N ILE A 14 -1.86 18.86 8.20
CA ILE A 14 -3.30 19.08 8.06
C ILE A 14 -3.83 17.79 7.45
N GLN A 15 -4.48 16.95 8.26
CA GLN A 15 -5.22 15.82 7.73
C GLN A 15 -6.50 16.36 7.08
N ILE A 16 -6.44 16.58 5.77
CA ILE A 16 -7.58 17.02 4.97
C ILE A 16 -8.42 15.77 4.67
N ASP A 17 -9.53 15.61 5.39
CA ASP A 17 -10.47 14.51 5.19
C ASP A 17 -11.73 14.97 4.41
N GLY A 18 -12.36 14.04 3.69
CA GLY A 18 -13.65 14.25 3.02
C GLY A 18 -13.60 15.15 1.77
N THR A 19 -14.58 16.03 1.60
CA THR A 19 -14.78 16.86 0.38
C THR A 19 -13.58 17.72 0.02
N LEU A 20 -12.84 18.22 1.02
CA LEU A 20 -11.66 19.06 0.79
C LEU A 20 -10.49 18.27 0.18
N LYS A 21 -10.37 16.98 0.52
CA LYS A 21 -9.39 16.07 -0.11
C LYS A 21 -9.69 15.94 -1.59
N LYS A 22 -10.96 15.75 -1.93
CA LYS A 22 -11.44 15.59 -3.30
C LYS A 22 -11.18 16.84 -4.13
N MET A 23 -11.46 18.03 -3.59
CA MET A 23 -11.15 19.29 -4.28
C MET A 23 -9.65 19.48 -4.52
N LEU A 24 -8.81 19.05 -3.57
CA LEU A 24 -7.37 19.14 -3.71
C LEU A 24 -6.80 18.13 -4.70
N GLU A 25 -7.31 16.90 -4.71
CA GLU A 25 -6.98 15.89 -5.71
C GLU A 25 -7.41 16.36 -7.11
N GLU A 26 -8.61 16.94 -7.24
CA GLU A 26 -9.11 17.52 -8.49
C GLU A 26 -8.26 18.72 -8.95
N ALA A 27 -7.84 19.60 -8.05
CA ALA A 27 -6.96 20.71 -8.37
C ALA A 27 -5.56 20.24 -8.80
N LEU A 28 -4.98 19.26 -8.11
CA LEU A 28 -3.70 18.65 -8.49
C LEU A 28 -3.82 17.94 -9.83
N GLN A 29 -4.94 17.27 -10.09
CA GLN A 29 -5.20 16.62 -11.37
C GLN A 29 -5.39 17.63 -12.51
N ALA A 30 -5.92 18.82 -12.23
CA ALA A 30 -6.03 19.89 -13.21
C ALA A 30 -4.68 20.57 -13.51
N VAL A 31 -3.87 20.82 -12.48
CA VAL A 31 -2.59 21.55 -12.61
C VAL A 31 -1.44 20.65 -13.07
N ALA A 32 -1.41 19.41 -12.59
CA ALA A 32 -0.34 18.45 -12.86
C ALA A 32 -0.89 17.03 -13.15
N PRO A 33 -1.71 16.88 -14.21
CA PRO A 33 -2.39 15.61 -14.54
C PRO A 33 -1.41 14.46 -14.75
N MET A 34 -0.27 14.73 -15.39
CA MET A 34 0.74 13.69 -15.65
C MET A 34 1.41 13.20 -14.37
N THR A 35 1.75 14.11 -13.47
CA THR A 35 2.33 13.77 -12.15
C THR A 35 1.38 12.89 -11.35
N MET A 36 0.10 13.27 -11.29
CA MET A 36 -0.93 12.48 -10.59
C MET A 36 -1.09 11.09 -11.21
N HIS A 37 -1.15 11.00 -12.54
CA HIS A 37 -1.26 9.72 -13.24
C HIS A 37 -0.08 8.78 -12.95
N ILE A 38 1.15 9.31 -12.90
CA ILE A 38 2.34 8.53 -12.57
C ILE A 38 2.28 8.03 -11.12
N LEU A 39 1.93 8.89 -10.17
CA LEU A 39 1.83 8.52 -8.76
C LEU A 39 0.76 7.45 -8.54
N GLU A 40 -0.42 7.59 -9.15
CA GLU A 40 -1.50 6.61 -9.06
C GLU A 40 -1.12 5.26 -9.68
N SER A 41 -0.48 5.30 -10.86
CA SER A 41 -0.01 4.09 -11.55
C SER A 41 1.04 3.35 -10.73
N GLU A 42 2.02 4.08 -10.21
CA GLU A 42 3.07 3.52 -9.35
C GLU A 42 2.48 2.92 -8.06
N ILE A 43 1.54 3.61 -7.40
CA ILE A 43 0.84 3.06 -6.23
C ILE A 43 0.11 1.76 -6.60
N LYS A 44 -0.60 1.75 -7.73
CA LYS A 44 -1.37 0.58 -8.18
C LYS A 44 -0.44 -0.61 -8.45
N GLU A 45 0.70 -0.40 -9.09
CA GLU A 45 1.70 -1.42 -9.32
C GLU A 45 2.30 -1.95 -8.01
N ARG A 46 2.63 -1.06 -7.06
CA ARG A 46 3.13 -1.44 -5.74
C ARG A 46 2.12 -2.24 -4.95
N VAL A 47 0.83 -1.87 -4.97
CA VAL A 47 -0.23 -2.65 -4.33
C VAL A 47 -0.41 -4.00 -5.01
N LYS A 48 -0.40 -4.05 -6.34
CA LYS A 48 -0.48 -5.31 -7.09
C LYS A 48 0.68 -6.24 -6.71
N HIS A 49 1.90 -5.70 -6.66
CA HIS A 49 3.08 -6.43 -6.22
C HIS A 49 2.95 -6.90 -4.77
N ALA A 50 2.51 -6.02 -3.86
CA ALA A 50 2.33 -6.35 -2.46
C ALA A 50 1.30 -7.46 -2.29
N LYS A 51 0.12 -7.35 -2.91
CA LYS A 51 -0.94 -8.38 -2.90
C LYS A 51 -0.45 -9.71 -3.46
N LYS A 52 0.23 -9.70 -4.62
CA LYS A 52 0.78 -10.92 -5.25
C LYS A 52 1.75 -11.67 -4.34
N ASN A 53 2.48 -10.96 -3.48
CA ASN A 53 3.46 -11.55 -2.57
C ASN A 53 2.96 -11.66 -1.13
N TRP A 54 1.74 -11.22 -0.85
CA TRP A 54 1.17 -11.24 0.49
C TRP A 54 0.80 -12.67 0.87
N ILE A 55 1.26 -13.11 2.03
CA ILE A 55 0.92 -14.46 2.49
C ILE A 55 -0.52 -14.50 2.98
N VAL A 56 -1.20 -15.60 2.66
CA VAL A 56 -2.54 -15.88 3.15
C VAL A 56 -2.47 -17.09 4.07
N ARG A 57 -3.29 -17.06 5.12
CA ARG A 57 -3.44 -18.20 6.01
C ARG A 57 -4.10 -19.34 5.24
N GLY A 58 -3.33 -20.39 4.97
CA GLY A 58 -3.81 -21.59 4.28
C GLY A 58 -4.54 -22.54 5.23
N ASP A 59 -5.24 -23.49 4.62
CA ASP A 59 -5.85 -24.59 5.36
C ASP A 59 -4.77 -25.48 5.98
N VAL A 60 -5.08 -26.06 7.14
CA VAL A 60 -4.15 -26.92 7.88
C VAL A 60 -4.65 -28.34 7.80
N GLU A 61 -3.82 -29.25 7.28
CA GLU A 61 -4.08 -30.68 7.41
C GLU A 61 -3.92 -31.10 8.87
N ARG A 62 -4.95 -31.77 9.40
CA ARG A 62 -4.93 -32.35 10.73
C ARG A 62 -5.26 -33.83 10.65
N THR A 63 -4.63 -34.60 11.53
CA THR A 63 -4.90 -36.03 11.68
C THR A 63 -5.74 -36.22 12.94
N ARG A 64 -6.86 -36.92 12.82
CA ARG A 64 -7.67 -37.35 13.98
C ARG A 64 -6.95 -38.45 14.75
N LYS A 65 -7.37 -38.72 16.00
CA LYS A 65 -6.82 -39.81 16.84
C LYS A 65 -6.91 -41.19 16.19
N ASN A 66 -7.88 -41.39 15.28
CA ASN A 66 -8.08 -42.63 14.52
C ASN A 66 -7.31 -42.68 13.18
N GLY A 67 -6.38 -41.74 12.92
CA GLY A 67 -5.56 -41.72 11.70
C GLY A 67 -6.19 -41.03 10.48
N THR A 68 -7.47 -40.65 10.51
CA THR A 68 -8.11 -39.95 9.38
C THR A 68 -7.56 -38.53 9.22
N LYS A 69 -7.04 -38.20 8.04
CA LYS A 69 -6.63 -36.83 7.66
C LYS A 69 -7.84 -36.00 7.27
N TYR A 70 -7.90 -34.74 7.70
CA TYR A 70 -8.91 -33.78 7.28
C TYR A 70 -8.31 -32.38 7.16
N THR A 71 -8.90 -31.59 6.27
CA THR A 71 -8.49 -30.21 6.03
C THR A 71 -9.28 -29.27 6.93
N TYR A 72 -8.61 -28.64 7.89
CA TYR A 72 -9.22 -27.61 8.73
C TYR A 72 -9.10 -26.24 8.05
N LYS A 73 -10.23 -25.73 7.55
CA LYS A 73 -10.31 -24.38 7.00
C LYS A 73 -10.15 -23.35 8.11
N GLN A 74 -9.04 -22.62 8.09
CA GLN A 74 -8.84 -21.55 9.06
C GLN A 74 -9.58 -20.29 8.60
N LYS A 75 -10.50 -19.79 9.43
CA LYS A 75 -11.10 -18.47 9.20
C LYS A 75 -9.99 -17.41 9.30
N SER A 76 -9.92 -16.57 8.27
CA SER A 76 -8.93 -15.50 8.15
C SER A 76 -9.65 -14.23 7.77
N ASP A 77 -9.34 -13.12 8.42
CA ASP A 77 -9.90 -11.80 8.08
C ASP A 77 -9.22 -11.16 6.85
N ARG A 78 -8.53 -11.99 6.06
CA ARG A 78 -7.88 -11.69 4.77
C ARG A 78 -7.25 -10.30 4.71
N SER A 79 -6.09 -10.14 5.39
CA SER A 79 -5.35 -8.87 5.34
C SER A 79 -4.93 -8.47 3.93
N ILE A 80 -4.81 -9.41 2.99
CA ILE A 80 -4.56 -9.15 1.57
C ILE A 80 -5.63 -8.25 0.91
N ASP A 81 -6.86 -8.23 1.42
CA ASP A 81 -7.95 -7.43 0.86
C ASP A 81 -8.04 -6.04 1.51
N LYS A 82 -7.26 -5.79 2.56
CA LYS A 82 -7.32 -4.59 3.39
C LYS A 82 -6.30 -3.52 2.99
N PHE A 83 -5.84 -3.53 1.74
CA PHE A 83 -4.98 -2.46 1.24
C PHE A 83 -5.80 -1.19 0.95
N LYS A 84 -5.29 -0.05 1.43
CA LYS A 84 -5.80 1.28 1.15
C LYS A 84 -4.71 2.11 0.49
N THR A 85 -5.08 2.83 -0.55
CA THR A 85 -4.21 3.74 -1.29
C THR A 85 -4.73 5.17 -1.19
N GLY A 86 -3.87 6.12 -1.52
CA GLY A 86 -4.29 7.50 -1.70
C GLY A 86 -3.12 8.43 -1.92
N VAL A 87 -3.46 9.68 -2.23
CA VAL A 87 -2.52 10.79 -2.23
C VAL A 87 -2.95 11.75 -1.12
N ARG A 88 -1.98 12.32 -0.41
CA ARG A 88 -2.23 13.35 0.59
C ARG A 88 -1.17 14.43 0.52
N LEU A 89 -1.53 15.62 0.98
CA LEU A 89 -0.59 16.70 1.18
C LEU A 89 -0.06 16.67 2.61
N LEU A 90 1.25 16.84 2.74
CA LEU A 90 1.97 17.01 3.99
C LEU A 90 2.57 18.41 4.05
N ASP A 91 3.03 18.80 5.24
CA ASP A 91 3.77 20.04 5.49
C ASP A 91 3.07 21.29 4.95
N GLY A 92 1.76 21.40 5.22
CA GLY A 92 0.94 22.53 4.79
C GLY A 92 0.79 22.67 3.28
N GLY A 93 0.96 21.59 2.51
CA GLY A 93 0.83 21.59 1.05
C GLY A 93 2.15 21.63 0.29
N ARG A 94 3.29 21.62 0.99
CA ARG A 94 4.62 21.63 0.37
C ARG A 94 5.06 20.26 -0.15
N THR A 95 4.44 19.19 0.32
CA THR A 95 4.83 17.83 -0.06
C THR A 95 3.60 17.03 -0.43
N ILE A 96 3.66 16.38 -1.60
CA ILE A 96 2.68 15.39 -2.02
C ILE A 96 3.21 14.02 -1.60
N GLU A 97 2.43 13.29 -0.81
CA GLU A 97 2.71 11.91 -0.45
C GLU A 97 1.69 10.99 -1.11
N ALA A 98 2.19 10.14 -1.99
CA ALA A 98 1.49 8.97 -2.50
C ALA A 98 1.71 7.80 -1.53
N PHE A 99 0.64 7.29 -0.93
CA PHE A 99 0.71 6.23 0.07
C PHE A 99 -0.10 4.99 -0.32
N TYR A 100 0.38 3.85 0.18
CA TYR A 100 -0.41 2.64 0.29
C TYR A 100 -0.12 1.98 1.64
N SER A 101 -1.17 1.49 2.29
CA SER A 101 -1.11 0.91 3.62
C SER A 101 -2.03 -0.30 3.71
N ASN A 102 -1.77 -1.20 4.65
CA ASN A 102 -2.68 -2.29 4.96
C ASN A 102 -3.41 -1.95 6.27
N THR A 103 -4.74 -1.88 6.22
CA THR A 103 -5.58 -1.47 7.35
C THR A 103 -5.82 -2.60 8.35
N ALA A 104 -5.35 -3.83 8.09
CA ALA A 104 -5.43 -4.91 9.07
C ALA A 104 -4.50 -4.60 10.27
N PRO A 105 -5.02 -4.56 11.52
CA PRO A 105 -4.23 -4.17 12.70
C PRO A 105 -2.96 -5.00 12.92
N TYR A 106 -2.96 -6.24 12.44
CA TYR A 106 -1.88 -7.21 12.58
C TYR A 106 -0.99 -7.32 11.33
N ALA A 107 -1.23 -6.56 10.26
CA ALA A 107 -0.50 -6.71 8.99
C ALA A 107 1.02 -6.60 9.15
N TRP A 108 1.48 -5.72 10.03
CA TRP A 108 2.90 -5.42 10.24
C TRP A 108 3.64 -6.51 11.05
N VAL A 109 2.92 -7.32 11.84
CA VAL A 109 3.52 -8.43 12.63
C VAL A 109 3.55 -9.76 11.89
N ILE A 110 2.92 -9.86 10.72
CA ILE A 110 2.87 -11.13 9.97
C ILE A 110 4.28 -11.53 9.55
N LYS A 111 4.76 -12.66 10.08
CA LYS A 111 6.00 -13.32 9.66
C LYS A 111 5.68 -14.46 8.71
N ALA A 112 6.51 -14.62 7.66
CA ALA A 112 6.43 -15.78 6.80
C ALA A 112 6.90 -17.04 7.54
N GLY A 113 6.14 -18.13 7.44
CA GLY A 113 6.52 -19.47 7.86
C GLY A 113 7.03 -20.30 6.68
N LYS A 114 7.63 -21.47 6.97
CA LYS A 114 8.14 -22.39 5.93
C LYS A 114 7.08 -22.86 4.94
N GLN A 115 5.83 -22.96 5.39
CA GLN A 115 4.67 -23.40 4.60
C GLN A 115 3.77 -22.23 4.19
N SER A 116 4.21 -20.97 4.33
CA SER A 116 3.40 -19.83 3.96
C SER A 116 3.19 -19.77 2.45
N LYS A 117 1.92 -19.74 2.05
CA LYS A 117 1.49 -19.64 0.65
C LYS A 117 0.89 -18.27 0.37
N LYS A 118 0.91 -17.89 -0.90
CA LYS A 118 0.16 -16.75 -1.45
C LYS A 118 -1.31 -17.14 -1.66
N ASP A 119 -2.13 -16.18 -2.06
CA ASP A 119 -3.56 -16.39 -2.32
C ASP A 119 -3.81 -17.36 -3.50
N ASP A 120 -2.87 -17.44 -4.45
CA ASP A 120 -2.90 -18.40 -5.57
C ASP A 120 -2.38 -19.80 -5.19
N GLY A 121 -2.04 -20.04 -3.91
CA GLY A 121 -1.49 -21.29 -3.42
C GLY A 121 0.01 -21.50 -3.70
N SER A 122 0.65 -20.60 -4.46
CA SER A 122 2.09 -20.67 -4.74
C SER A 122 2.93 -20.28 -3.52
N ALA A 123 4.22 -20.64 -3.53
CA ALA A 123 5.14 -20.30 -2.46
C ALA A 123 5.36 -18.78 -2.35
N SER A 124 5.40 -18.27 -1.11
CA SER A 124 5.76 -16.88 -0.87
C SER A 124 7.21 -16.60 -1.29
N SER A 125 7.45 -15.41 -1.85
CA SER A 125 8.81 -14.90 -2.09
C SER A 125 9.47 -14.38 -0.81
N VAL A 126 8.69 -14.18 0.26
CA VAL A 126 9.16 -13.73 1.57
C VAL A 126 9.80 -14.91 2.29
N LYS A 127 11.07 -14.77 2.70
CA LYS A 127 11.76 -15.88 3.37
C LYS A 127 11.18 -16.14 4.76
N PRO A 128 11.20 -17.39 5.26
CA PRO A 128 10.74 -17.71 6.60
C PRO A 128 11.40 -16.82 7.67
N GLY A 129 10.60 -16.36 8.64
CA GLY A 129 11.03 -15.46 9.71
C GLY A 129 11.00 -13.97 9.37
N GLN A 130 10.90 -13.60 8.09
CA GLN A 130 10.82 -12.20 7.67
C GLN A 130 9.39 -11.65 7.79
N TYR A 131 9.28 -10.36 8.08
CA TYR A 131 8.01 -9.64 8.11
C TYR A 131 7.51 -9.38 6.68
N VAL A 132 6.28 -9.80 6.41
CA VAL A 132 5.66 -9.71 5.09
C VAL A 132 5.52 -8.26 4.65
N ALA A 133 5.02 -7.39 5.54
CA ALA A 133 4.91 -5.96 5.25
C ALA A 133 6.27 -5.31 4.93
N ARG A 134 7.34 -5.70 5.64
CA ARG A 134 8.70 -5.19 5.40
C ARG A 134 9.20 -5.52 4.01
N GLU A 135 9.11 -6.78 3.61
CA GLU A 135 9.64 -7.23 2.33
C GLU A 135 8.76 -6.79 1.15
N THR A 136 7.43 -6.89 1.28
CA THR A 136 6.51 -6.63 0.17
C THR A 136 6.11 -5.17 0.00
N MET A 137 6.18 -4.36 1.08
CA MET A 137 5.81 -2.95 1.02
C MET A 137 7.04 -2.04 1.09
N PHE A 138 7.74 -2.03 2.22
CA PHE A 138 8.78 -1.03 2.48
C PHE A 138 10.01 -1.21 1.59
N LYS A 139 10.52 -2.44 1.49
CA LYS A 139 11.72 -2.73 0.70
C LYS A 139 11.46 -2.57 -0.80
N ALA A 140 10.31 -3.06 -1.27
CA ALA A 140 9.88 -2.86 -2.66
C ALA A 140 9.74 -1.37 -3.00
N SER A 141 9.14 -0.59 -2.09
CA SER A 141 9.02 0.86 -2.26
C SER A 141 10.36 1.57 -2.34
N LYS A 142 11.35 1.16 -1.54
CA LYS A 142 12.70 1.75 -1.55
C LYS A 142 13.44 1.46 -2.86
N ALA A 143 13.27 0.27 -3.43
CA ALA A 143 13.96 -0.11 -4.66
C ALA A 143 13.52 0.70 -5.89
N GLY A 144 12.26 1.15 -5.93
CA GLY A 144 11.70 1.89 -7.07
C GLY A 144 11.75 3.42 -6.94
N VAL A 145 12.42 3.99 -5.94
CA VAL A 145 12.42 5.45 -5.71
C VAL A 145 13.09 6.19 -6.85
N ASP A 146 14.27 5.74 -7.30
CA ASP A 146 15.03 6.46 -8.34
C ASP A 146 14.30 6.46 -9.68
N GLU A 147 13.64 5.35 -10.02
CA GLU A 147 12.83 5.26 -11.24
C GLU A 147 11.61 6.17 -11.16
N LEU A 148 10.94 6.22 -10.01
CA LEU A 148 9.82 7.14 -9.79
C LEU A 148 10.27 8.60 -9.92
N ILE A 149 11.40 8.98 -9.31
CA ILE A 149 11.96 10.34 -9.41
C ILE A 149 12.23 10.71 -10.88
N LYS A 150 12.81 9.79 -11.66
CA LYS A 150 13.02 10.00 -13.10
C LYS A 150 11.71 10.21 -13.86
N LYS A 151 10.71 9.34 -13.66
CA LYS A 151 9.37 9.49 -14.28
C LYS A 151 8.73 10.83 -13.95
N LEU A 152 8.84 11.28 -12.69
CA LEU A 152 8.31 12.58 -12.25
C LEU A 152 9.06 13.76 -12.86
N ALA A 153 10.39 13.70 -12.94
CA ALA A 153 11.21 14.73 -13.57
C ALA A 153 10.90 14.85 -15.07
N ASP A 154 10.79 13.72 -15.77
CA ASP A 154 10.44 13.68 -17.21
C ASP A 154 9.04 14.26 -17.45
N ALA A 155 8.08 13.93 -16.59
CA ALA A 155 6.74 14.49 -16.66
C ALA A 155 6.74 16.00 -16.45
N TYR A 156 7.48 16.49 -15.45
CA TYR A 156 7.61 17.92 -15.18
C TYR A 156 8.22 18.68 -16.38
N ILE A 157 9.30 18.16 -16.97
CA ILE A 157 9.92 18.76 -18.16
C ILE A 157 8.93 18.78 -19.33
N LYS A 158 8.17 17.70 -19.53
CA LYS A 158 7.19 17.60 -20.62
C LYS A 158 6.04 18.60 -20.44
N ASP A 159 5.56 18.78 -19.22
CA ASP A 159 4.50 19.76 -18.92
C ASP A 159 5.00 21.19 -19.11
N GLN A 160 6.24 21.52 -18.68
CA GLN A 160 6.85 22.84 -18.90
C GLN A 160 7.05 23.17 -20.39
N ARG A 161 7.34 22.17 -21.22
CA ARG A 161 7.51 22.36 -22.68
C ARG A 161 6.20 22.64 -23.42
N LYS A 162 5.04 22.25 -22.87
CA LYS A 162 3.72 22.51 -23.49
C LYS A 162 3.20 23.92 -23.23
N VAL A 163 3.79 24.64 -22.28
CA VAL A 163 3.37 25.99 -21.87
C VAL A 163 4.15 27.08 -22.66
N LYS A 164 4.96 26.71 -23.65
CA LYS A 164 5.57 27.61 -24.63
C LYS A 164 4.88 27.48 -25.98
#